data_AF-A0A4Q0ZN61-F1
#
_entry.id   AF-A0A4Q0ZN61-F1
#
_cell.length_a   1.000
_cell.length_b   1.000
_cell.length_c   1.000
_cell.angle_alpha   90.00
_cell.angle_beta   90.00
_cell.angle_gamma   90.00
#
_symmetry.space_group_name_H-M   'P 1'
#
loop_
_entity.id
_entity.type
_entity.pdbx_description
1 polymer ?
#
loop_
_entity_poly.entity_id
_entity_poly.type
_entity_poly.pdbx_seq_one_letter_code
_entity_poly.pdbx_strand_id
1 'polypeptide(L)' 'MIELNKTYIHYKNKKLYTPLNFCKIQENDVWVKAIIYKPNDCEELFVRTYKEFEEKFLKYKI' A
#
# COMPACT_ATOMS: atom_id res chain seq x y z
N MET A 1 1.79 -8.61 8.02
CA MET A 1 1.00 -7.55 8.70
C MET A 1 1.55 -6.21 8.26
N ILE A 2 0.73 -5.42 7.59
CA ILE A 2 1.14 -4.10 7.09
C ILE A 2 1.02 -3.08 8.21
N GLU A 3 2.04 -2.24 8.37
CA GLU A 3 2.09 -1.20 9.39
C GLU A 3 1.86 0.17 8.73
N LEU A 4 0.91 0.93 9.26
CA LEU A 4 0.68 2.31 8.82
C LEU A 4 1.87 3.20 9.20
N ASN A 5 2.12 4.23 8.40
CA ASN A 5 3.18 5.22 8.60
C ASN A 5 4.59 4.60 8.66
N LYS A 6 4.77 3.41 8.09
CA LYS A 6 6.08 2.78 7.86
C LYS A 6 6.40 2.78 6.38
N THR A 7 7.69 2.93 6.07
CA THR A 7 8.15 2.95 4.68
C THR A 7 8.22 1.53 4.12
N TYR A 8 7.71 1.37 2.91
CA TYR A 8 7.81 0.17 2.11
C TYR A 8 8.47 0.49 0.76
N ILE A 9 9.21 -0.46 0.21
CA ILE A 9 9.78 -0.38 -1.13
C ILE A 9 8.99 -1.26 -2.08
N HIS A 10 8.57 -0.70 -3.22
CA HIS A 10 7.90 -1.49 -4.24
C HIS A 10 8.93 -2.34 -5.02
N TYR A 11 8.63 -3.63 -5.19
CA TYR A 11 9.59 -4.64 -5.65
C TYR A 11 10.20 -4.33 -7.03
N LYS A 12 9.42 -3.74 -7.94
CA LYS A 12 9.80 -3.54 -9.36
C LYS A 12 10.49 -2.20 -9.60
N ASN A 13 9.85 -1.10 -9.21
CA ASN A 13 10.35 0.27 -9.51
C ASN A 13 11.29 0.81 -8.43
N LYS A 14 11.47 0.09 -7.31
CA LYS A 14 12.35 0.45 -6.18
C LYS A 14 12.01 1.78 -5.51
N LYS A 15 10.83 2.36 -5.77
CA LYS A 15 10.35 3.58 -5.12
C LYS A 15 9.81 3.28 -3.72
N LEU A 16 9.87 4.30 -2.86
CA LEU A 16 9.41 4.24 -1.47
C LEU A 16 7.99 4.78 -1.34
N TYR A 17 7.19 4.08 -0.55
CA TYR A 17 5.78 4.37 -0.31
C TYR A 17 5.43 4.20 1.16
N THR A 18 4.40 4.90 1.61
CA THR A 18 3.91 4.87 3.00
C THR A 18 2.41 4.54 3.02
N PRO A 19 2.00 3.41 3.65
CA PRO A 19 0.61 3.13 3.95
C PRO A 19 0.05 4.15 4.95
N LEU A 20 -1.12 4.71 4.65
CA LEU A 20 -1.75 5.77 5.46
C LEU A 20 -2.97 5.27 6.21
N ASN A 21 -3.80 4.44 5.57
CA ASN A 21 -5.00 3.92 6.21
C ASN A 21 -5.44 2.56 5.64
N PHE A 22 -6.18 1.81 6.44
CA PHE A 22 -6.91 0.63 5.97
C PHE A 22 -8.29 1.05 5.49
N CYS A 23 -8.75 0.43 4.41
CA CYS A 23 -10.08 0.67 3.87
C CYS A 23 -10.69 -0.62 3.30
N LYS A 24 -11.87 -0.49 2.71
CA LYS A 24 -12.44 -1.51 1.83
C LYS A 24 -12.72 -0.88 0.46
N ILE A 25 -12.51 -1.66 -0.58
CA ILE A 25 -12.95 -1.34 -1.95
C ILE A 25 -13.92 -2.42 -2.42
N GLN A 26 -14.77 -2.08 -3.39
CA GLN A 26 -15.72 -3.03 -3.95
C GLN A 26 -15.10 -3.68 -5.20
N GLU A 27 -14.99 -5.00 -5.21
CA GLU A 27 -14.58 -5.81 -6.37
C GLU A 27 -15.67 -6.84 -6.64
N ASN A 28 -16.27 -6.81 -7.82
CA ASN A 28 -17.36 -7.73 -8.21
C ASN A 28 -18.47 -7.82 -7.16
N ASP A 29 -18.95 -6.66 -6.70
CA ASP A 29 -19.98 -6.51 -5.66
C ASP A 29 -19.61 -7.03 -4.26
N VAL A 30 -18.33 -7.37 -4.03
CA VAL A 30 -17.82 -7.82 -2.72
C VAL A 30 -16.86 -6.78 -2.13
N TRP A 31 -17.05 -6.45 -0.85
CA TRP A 31 -16.14 -5.57 -0.13
C TRP A 31 -14.86 -6.30 0.29
N VAL A 32 -13.73 -5.94 -0.31
CA VAL A 32 -12.41 -6.52 -0.03
C VAL A 32 -11.54 -5.55 0.76
N LYS A 33 -10.65 -6.08 1.61
CA LYS A 33 -9.70 -5.26 2.37
C LYS A 33 -8.69 -4.59 1.44
N ALA A 34 -8.43 -3.31 1.66
CA ALA A 34 -7.53 -2.50 0.87
C ALA A 34 -6.74 -1.52 1.74
N ILE A 35 -5.74 -0.89 1.14
CA ILE A 35 -4.83 0.06 1.78
C ILE A 35 -4.73 1.30 0.93
N ILE A 36 -4.91 2.45 1.56
CA ILE A 36 -4.57 3.75 1.00
C ILE A 36 -3.12 4.03 1.34
N TYR A 37 -2.31 4.37 0.34
CA TYR A 37 -0.89 4.65 0.50
C TYR A 37 -0.45 5.78 -0.45
N LYS A 38 0.69 6.39 -0.17
CA LYS A 38 1.28 7.42 -1.04
C LYS A 38 2.76 7.16 -1.34
N PRO A 39 3.30 7.63 -2.46
CA PRO A 39 4.73 7.74 -2.68
C PRO A 39 5.35 8.71 -1.67
N ASN A 40 6.63 8.54 -1.34
CA ASN A 40 7.30 9.48 -0.44
C ASN A 40 7.74 10.78 -1.12
N ASP A 41 7.63 10.88 -2.46
CA ASP A 41 8.04 12.01 -3.28
C ASP A 41 6.87 12.92 -3.74
N CYS A 42 5.61 12.57 -3.44
CA CYS A 42 4.45 13.41 -3.75
C CYS A 42 3.24 13.13 -2.83
N GLU A 43 2.17 13.91 -2.99
CA GLU A 43 0.94 13.80 -2.17
C GLU A 43 -0.20 12.99 -2.83
N GLU A 44 0.04 12.40 -4.01
CA GLU A 44 -0.95 11.58 -4.68
C GLU A 44 -1.27 10.31 -3.86
N LEU A 45 -2.57 9.99 -3.74
CA LEU A 45 -3.04 8.83 -3.01
C LEU A 45 -3.36 7.68 -3.98
N PHE A 46 -2.91 6.49 -3.61
CA PHE A 46 -3.17 5.26 -4.33
C PHE A 46 -3.89 4.27 -3.41
N VAL A 47 -4.66 3.38 -4.03
CA VAL A 47 -5.30 2.26 -3.33
C VAL A 47 -4.95 0.94 -4.00
N ARG A 48 -4.68 -0.07 -3.19
CA ARG A 48 -4.53 -1.47 -3.62
C ARG A 48 -5.23 -2.38 -2.63
N THR A 49 -5.60 -3.57 -3.08
CA THR A 49 -6.03 -4.62 -2.13
C THR A 49 -4.92 -4.91 -1.13
N TYR A 50 -5.32 -5.32 0.06
CA TYR A 50 -4.38 -5.67 1.13
C TYR A 50 -3.40 -6.76 0.66
N LYS A 51 -3.93 -7.78 -0.04
CA LYS A 51 -3.15 -8.88 -0.63
C LYS A 51 -2.13 -8.37 -1.65
N GLU A 52 -2.56 -7.54 -2.59
CA GLU A 52 -1.67 -7.03 -3.62
C GLU A 52 -0.56 -6.14 -3.03
N PHE A 53 -0.85 -5.37 -1.98
CA PHE A 53 0.18 -4.61 -1.28
C PHE A 53 1.20 -5.54 -0.61
N GLU A 54 0.76 -6.59 0.11
CA GLU A 54 1.68 -7.55 0.73
C GLU A 54 2.60 -8.24 -0.30
N GLU A 55 2.09 -8.55 -1.50
CA GLU A 55 2.87 -9.21 -2.55
C GLU A 55 3.89 -8.28 -3.23
N LYS A 56 3.57 -6.99 -3.38
CA LYS A 56 4.36 -6.05 -4.18
C LYS A 56 5.26 -5.12 -3.37
N PHE A 57 5.06 -5.03 -2.06
CA PHE A 57 5.75 -4.07 -1.22
C PHE A 57 6.48 -4.76 -0.07
N LEU A 58 7.79 -4.52 0.03
CA LEU A 58 8.63 -5.06 1.08
C LEU A 58 8.87 -3.99 2.13
N LYS A 59 8.81 -4.35 3.43
CA LYS A 59 9.11 -3.41 4.51
C LYS A 59 10.54 -2.92 4.34
N TYR A 60 10.72 -1.61 4.19
CA TYR A 60 12.03 -1.03 4.04
C TYR A 60 12.69 -0.96 5.42
N LYS A 61 13.79 -1.71 5.59
CA LYS A 61 14.61 -1.65 6.80
C LYS A 61 15.70 -0.62 6.56
N ILE A 62 15.81 0.33 7.49
CA ILE A 62 16.96 1.23 7.62
C ILE A 62 18.08 0.45 8.32
#